data_AF-A0A655C885-F1
#
_entry.id   AF-A0A655C885-F1
#
_cell.length_a   1.000
_cell.length_b   1.000
_cell.length_c   1.000
_cell.angle_alpha   90.00
_cell.angle_beta   90.00
_cell.angle_gamma   90.00
#
_symmetry.space_group_name_H-M   'P 1'
#
loop_
_entity.id
_entity.type
_entity.pdbx_description
1 polymer ?
#
loop_
_entity_poly.entity_id
_entity_poly.type
_entity_poly.pdbx_seq_one_letter_code
_entity_poly.pdbx_strand_id
1 'polypeptide(L)'
;MYTLGRMYYSGVMVNVDYDKALCFFKKAYEKELQAAADYLAQMYFNGQSVDVDCQQSWHYYDNSYIKKMTQRDYLDYCEKDRKRRNDFSQQLPELTLEKYAGLFGRIDNIPLCQIGFVVNTNKLIHVANLRVELILKNDAGVSDERMVAFPPLGLNTLGAEQGMGDSFKSMGYLLMKNGDLCDYHKLTFTVKSATATINGKKVDLLKTDNLHIIQNR
;
A
#
# COMPACT_ATOMS: atom_id res chain seq x y z
N MET A 1 5.29 -19.01 6.73
CA MET A 1 6.38 -18.25 6.07
C MET A 1 5.82 -17.19 5.14
N TYR A 2 5.10 -17.58 4.08
CA TYR A 2 4.46 -16.65 3.14
C TYR A 2 3.59 -15.56 3.79
N THR A 3 2.69 -15.92 4.71
CA THR A 3 1.84 -14.94 5.41
C THR A 3 2.65 -13.91 6.19
N LEU A 4 3.72 -14.33 6.88
CA LEU A 4 4.62 -13.41 7.58
C LEU A 4 5.35 -12.49 6.60
N GLY A 5 5.80 -13.02 5.46
CA GLY A 5 6.36 -12.22 4.37
C GLY A 5 5.39 -11.14 3.91
N ARG A 6 4.11 -11.50 3.69
CA ARG A 6 3.06 -10.53 3.32
C ARG A 6 2.80 -9.48 4.40
N MET A 7 2.81 -9.86 5.67
CA MET A 7 2.65 -8.91 6.78
C MET A 7 3.75 -7.85 6.78
N TYR A 8 5.01 -8.27 6.64
CA TYR A 8 6.15 -7.34 6.55
C TYR A 8 6.23 -6.58 5.23
N TYR A 9 5.74 -7.15 4.12
CA TYR A 9 5.71 -6.47 2.82
C TYR A 9 4.63 -5.38 2.77
N SER A 10 3.42 -5.71 3.21
CA SER A 10 2.27 -4.78 3.24
C SER A 10 2.36 -3.77 4.37
N GLY A 11 2.96 -4.14 5.49
CA GLY A 11 3.13 -3.25 6.64
C GLY A 11 1.83 -2.61 7.14
N VAL A 12 0.69 -3.31 7.09
CA VAL A 12 -0.57 -2.80 7.65
C VAL A 12 -0.64 -3.03 9.16
N MET A 13 -0.31 -4.26 9.60
CA MET A 13 -0.32 -4.65 11.02
C MET A 13 1.01 -4.35 11.73
N VAL A 14 2.09 -4.27 10.98
CA VAL A 14 3.46 -3.97 11.44
C VAL A 14 4.08 -2.94 10.50
N ASN A 15 5.22 -2.37 10.83
CA ASN A 15 5.94 -1.56 9.84
C ASN A 15 6.52 -2.45 8.74
N VAL A 16 6.56 -1.90 7.53
CA VAL A 16 7.19 -2.52 6.37
C VAL A 16 8.65 -2.83 6.69
N ASP A 17 9.04 -4.06 6.42
CA ASP A 17 10.39 -4.59 6.60
C ASP A 17 10.70 -5.51 5.42
N TYR A 18 11.29 -4.93 4.38
CA TYR A 18 11.55 -5.66 3.14
C TYR A 18 12.61 -6.74 3.32
N ASP A 19 13.57 -6.59 4.24
CA ASP A 19 14.58 -7.63 4.51
C ASP A 19 13.90 -8.89 5.07
N LYS A 20 13.01 -8.72 6.06
CA LYS A 20 12.23 -9.84 6.59
C LYS A 20 11.29 -10.40 5.54
N ALA A 21 10.60 -9.55 4.77
CA ALA A 21 9.71 -10.00 3.72
C ALA A 21 10.44 -10.88 2.69
N LEU A 22 11.59 -10.41 2.20
CA LEU A 22 12.45 -11.14 1.25
C LEU A 22 12.88 -12.49 1.83
N CYS A 23 13.35 -12.50 3.07
CA CYS A 23 13.74 -13.73 3.75
C CYS A 23 12.59 -14.74 3.84
N PHE A 24 11.38 -14.28 4.23
CA PHE A 24 10.23 -15.18 4.36
C PHE A 24 9.70 -15.67 3.01
N PHE A 25 9.74 -14.85 1.97
CA PHE A 25 9.33 -15.25 0.64
C PHE A 25 10.31 -16.21 0.00
N LYS A 26 11.63 -16.00 0.13
CA LYS A 26 12.64 -16.98 -0.33
C LYS A 26 12.41 -18.35 0.30
N LYS A 27 12.25 -18.40 1.63
CA LYS A 27 11.96 -19.66 2.34
C LYS A 27 10.62 -20.30 1.97
N ALA A 28 9.62 -19.50 1.58
CA ALA A 28 8.35 -20.02 1.10
C ALA A 28 8.47 -20.60 -0.32
N TYR A 29 9.23 -19.93 -1.20
CA TYR A 29 9.52 -20.39 -2.56
C TYR A 29 10.37 -21.67 -2.57
N GLU A 30 11.36 -21.78 -1.69
CA GLU A 30 12.15 -23.01 -1.47
C GLU A 30 11.29 -24.21 -1.02
N LYS A 31 10.13 -23.94 -0.42
CA LYS A 31 9.12 -24.95 -0.05
C LYS A 31 8.05 -25.12 -1.14
N GLU A 32 8.39 -24.76 -2.38
CA GLU A 32 7.56 -24.91 -3.57
C GLU A 32 6.23 -24.13 -3.51
N LEU A 33 6.13 -23.12 -2.63
CA LEU A 33 4.97 -22.24 -2.62
C LEU A 33 5.11 -21.18 -3.70
N GLN A 34 4.60 -21.50 -4.88
CA GLN A 34 4.68 -20.66 -6.08
C GLN A 34 4.14 -19.24 -5.90
N ALA A 35 3.15 -19.03 -5.02
CA ALA A 35 2.64 -17.67 -4.69
C ALA A 35 3.72 -16.73 -4.13
N ALA A 36 4.81 -17.26 -3.58
CA ALA A 36 5.95 -16.45 -3.15
C ALA A 36 6.75 -15.88 -4.33
N ALA A 37 6.72 -16.53 -5.50
CA ALA A 37 7.41 -16.08 -6.71
C ALA A 37 6.88 -14.71 -7.17
N ASP A 38 5.57 -14.48 -7.08
CA ASP A 38 4.93 -13.20 -7.41
C ASP A 38 5.53 -12.03 -6.61
N TYR A 39 5.79 -12.23 -5.32
CA TYR A 39 6.39 -11.22 -4.44
C TYR A 39 7.89 -11.09 -4.68
N LEU A 40 8.61 -12.19 -4.87
CA LEU A 40 10.04 -12.15 -5.15
C LEU A 40 10.32 -11.41 -6.46
N ALA A 41 9.54 -11.69 -7.51
CA ALA A 41 9.59 -10.94 -8.76
C ALA A 41 9.40 -9.44 -8.50
N GLN A 42 8.32 -9.04 -7.82
CA GLN A 42 8.09 -7.63 -7.50
C GLN A 42 9.21 -6.98 -6.68
N MET A 43 9.80 -7.69 -5.72
CA MET A 43 10.86 -7.14 -4.87
C MET A 43 12.15 -6.86 -5.66
N TYR A 44 12.55 -7.78 -6.53
CA TYR A 44 13.70 -7.58 -7.44
C TYR A 44 13.39 -6.56 -8.54
N PHE A 45 12.15 -6.50 -9.04
CA PHE A 45 11.70 -5.47 -9.98
C PHE A 45 11.80 -4.07 -9.37
N ASN A 46 11.36 -3.90 -8.12
CA ASN A 46 11.28 -2.62 -7.44
C ASN A 46 12.61 -2.18 -6.81
N GLY A 47 13.49 -3.13 -6.47
CA GLY A 47 14.67 -2.87 -5.67
C GLY A 47 14.32 -2.71 -4.18
N GLN A 48 13.52 -3.62 -3.64
CA GLN A 48 13.11 -3.61 -2.23
C GLN A 48 14.01 -4.55 -1.43
N SER A 49 14.85 -4.00 -0.54
CA SER A 49 15.91 -4.73 0.22
C SER A 49 17.08 -5.24 -0.65
N VAL A 50 16.96 -5.12 -1.97
CA VAL A 50 17.98 -5.46 -2.97
C VAL A 50 18.05 -4.36 -4.01
N ASP A 51 19.12 -4.30 -4.80
CA ASP A 51 19.12 -3.47 -6.00
C ASP A 51 18.10 -3.99 -7.03
N VAL A 52 17.66 -3.11 -7.93
CA VAL A 52 16.81 -3.52 -9.05
C VAL A 52 17.59 -4.50 -9.92
N ASP A 53 17.06 -5.71 -10.07
CA ASP A 53 17.64 -6.76 -10.91
C ASP A 53 16.55 -7.37 -11.77
N CYS A 54 16.44 -6.89 -13.01
CA CYS A 54 15.42 -7.33 -13.95
C CYS A 54 15.58 -8.81 -14.36
N GLN A 55 16.80 -9.35 -14.34
CA GLN A 55 17.04 -10.77 -14.68
C GLN A 55 16.60 -11.69 -13.53
N GLN A 56 16.98 -11.35 -12.30
CA GLN A 56 16.54 -12.09 -11.13
C GLN A 56 15.02 -11.95 -10.91
N SER A 57 14.48 -10.77 -11.20
CA SER A 57 13.04 -10.53 -11.23
C SER A 57 12.35 -11.43 -12.26
N TRP A 58 12.88 -11.51 -13.48
CA TRP A 58 12.38 -12.41 -14.53
C TRP A 58 12.42 -13.87 -14.06
N HIS A 59 13.50 -14.34 -13.42
CA HIS A 59 13.60 -15.71 -12.95
C HIS A 59 12.42 -16.12 -12.05
N TYR A 60 12.02 -15.26 -11.11
CA TYR A 60 10.85 -15.51 -10.28
C TYR A 60 9.54 -15.31 -11.04
N TYR A 61 9.46 -14.28 -11.90
CA TYR A 61 8.28 -14.01 -12.71
C TYR A 61 7.96 -15.16 -13.67
N ASP A 62 8.97 -15.82 -14.22
CA ASP A 62 8.83 -16.98 -15.12
C ASP A 62 8.14 -18.16 -14.43
N ASN A 63 8.29 -18.25 -13.10
CA ASN A 63 7.66 -19.24 -12.23
C ASN A 63 6.41 -18.72 -11.50
N SER A 64 6.00 -17.47 -11.76
CA SER A 64 4.91 -16.80 -11.06
C SER A 64 3.54 -17.14 -11.66
N TYR A 65 2.47 -16.97 -10.89
CA TYR A 65 1.10 -17.12 -11.42
C TYR A 65 0.69 -15.97 -12.34
N ILE A 66 1.44 -14.87 -12.27
CA ILE A 66 1.14 -13.62 -12.98
C ILE A 66 1.85 -13.52 -14.33
N LYS A 67 2.61 -14.55 -14.75
CA LYS A 67 3.36 -14.53 -16.01
C LYS A 67 2.43 -14.37 -17.23
N LYS A 68 2.56 -13.23 -17.92
CA LYS A 68 1.85 -12.92 -19.18
C LYS A 68 2.74 -12.43 -20.31
N MET A 69 4.04 -12.23 -20.04
CA MET A 69 4.99 -11.60 -20.98
C MET A 69 6.10 -12.56 -21.36
N THR A 70 6.68 -12.38 -22.54
CA THR A 70 7.94 -13.04 -22.89
C THR A 70 9.09 -12.46 -22.07
N GLN A 71 10.22 -13.17 -21.98
CA GLN A 71 11.41 -12.68 -21.29
C GLN A 71 11.87 -11.34 -21.85
N ARG A 72 11.93 -11.22 -23.18
CA ARG A 72 12.39 -10.01 -23.86
C ARG A 72 11.52 -8.81 -23.48
N ASP A 73 10.20 -8.96 -23.57
CA ASP A 73 9.26 -7.86 -23.30
C ASP A 73 9.28 -7.47 -21.82
N TYR A 74 9.40 -8.45 -20.92
CA TYR A 74 9.48 -8.21 -19.49
C TYR A 74 10.74 -7.43 -19.10
N LEU A 75 11.90 -7.82 -19.63
CA LEU A 75 13.17 -7.16 -19.34
C LEU A 75 13.19 -5.72 -19.88
N ASP A 76 12.72 -5.51 -21.11
CA ASP A 76 12.57 -4.17 -21.69
C ASP A 76 11.63 -3.29 -20.85
N TYR A 77 10.51 -3.85 -20.42
CA TYR A 77 9.56 -3.16 -19.54
C TYR A 77 10.18 -2.80 -18.19
N CYS A 78 10.88 -3.74 -17.55
CA CYS A 78 11.52 -3.54 -16.25
C CYS A 78 12.53 -2.38 -16.28
N GLU A 79 13.36 -2.29 -17.32
CA GLU A 79 14.33 -1.21 -17.47
C GLU A 79 13.67 0.14 -17.75
N LYS A 80 12.61 0.16 -18.57
CA LYS A 80 11.81 1.39 -18.81
C LYS A 80 11.14 1.90 -17.54
N ASP A 81 10.51 1.01 -16.78
CA ASP A 81 9.87 1.36 -15.50
C ASP A 81 10.91 1.83 -14.47
N ARG A 82 12.03 1.11 -14.33
CA ARG A 82 13.17 1.52 -13.48
C ARG A 82 13.64 2.94 -13.80
N LYS A 83 13.83 3.26 -15.08
CA LYS A 83 14.21 4.61 -15.51
C LYS A 83 13.16 5.65 -15.08
N ARG A 84 11.87 5.36 -15.36
CA ARG A 84 10.76 6.24 -14.99
C ARG A 84 10.71 6.51 -13.48
N ARG A 85 10.95 5.51 -12.63
CA ARG A 85 11.00 5.70 -11.17
C ARG A 85 12.18 6.55 -10.74
N ASN A 86 13.34 6.34 -11.37
CA ASN A 86 14.55 7.11 -11.06
C ASN A 86 14.42 8.60 -11.41
N ASP A 87 13.69 8.94 -12.47
CA ASP A 87 13.41 10.34 -12.87
C ASP A 87 12.70 11.14 -11.76
N PHE A 88 12.00 10.46 -10.84
CA PHE A 88 11.28 11.09 -9.71
C PHE A 88 11.93 10.85 -8.34
N SER A 89 13.08 10.18 -8.27
CA SER A 89 13.71 9.71 -7.01
C SER A 89 14.08 10.79 -5.99
N GLN A 90 14.15 12.07 -6.42
CA GLN A 90 14.44 13.21 -5.54
C GLN A 90 13.21 14.07 -5.22
N GLN A 91 12.04 13.73 -5.75
CA GLN A 91 10.82 14.48 -5.57
C GLN A 91 9.96 13.87 -4.45
N LEU A 92 9.03 14.67 -3.93
CA LEU A 92 7.88 14.15 -3.19
C LEU A 92 6.69 13.94 -4.14
N PRO A 93 5.90 12.88 -3.94
CA PRO A 93 4.62 12.72 -4.61
C PRO A 93 3.58 13.64 -3.99
N GLU A 94 2.58 14.05 -4.77
CA GLU A 94 1.33 14.52 -4.20
C GLU A 94 0.50 13.30 -3.78
N LEU A 95 -0.13 13.42 -2.62
CA LEU A 95 -0.99 12.42 -2.03
C LEU A 95 -2.36 13.01 -1.78
N THR A 96 -3.39 12.26 -2.15
CA THR A 96 -4.78 12.64 -1.90
C THR A 96 -5.43 11.61 -1.02
N LEU A 97 -5.87 12.01 0.17
CA LEU A 97 -6.59 11.16 1.12
C LEU A 97 -8.08 11.47 1.06
N GLU A 98 -8.90 10.42 0.89
CA GLU A 98 -10.34 10.54 0.91
C GLU A 98 -11.00 9.33 1.57
N LYS A 99 -12.23 9.55 2.05
CA LYS A 99 -13.11 8.49 2.53
C LYS A 99 -13.71 7.78 1.31
N TYR A 100 -13.59 6.45 1.26
CA TYR A 100 -13.90 5.66 0.07
C TYR A 100 -15.18 4.84 0.18
N ALA A 101 -15.36 4.11 1.30
CA ALA A 101 -16.49 3.21 1.47
C ALA A 101 -16.83 2.96 2.94
N GLY A 102 -18.08 2.61 3.21
CA GLY A 102 -18.54 2.14 4.51
C GLY A 102 -19.21 0.80 4.36
N LEU A 103 -18.78 -0.20 5.13
CA LEU A 103 -19.47 -1.48 5.24
C LEU A 103 -20.04 -1.62 6.64
N PHE A 104 -21.26 -2.10 6.73
CA PHE A 104 -21.95 -2.33 7.99
C PHE A 104 -22.32 -3.81 8.13
N GLY A 105 -22.09 -4.36 9.31
CA GLY A 105 -22.40 -5.73 9.67
C GLY A 105 -22.74 -5.87 11.14
N ARG A 106 -22.99 -7.11 11.58
CA ARG A 106 -23.27 -7.46 12.97
C ARG A 106 -22.60 -8.79 13.33
N ILE A 107 -22.04 -8.89 14.53
CA ILE A 107 -21.64 -10.15 15.17
C ILE A 107 -22.31 -10.19 16.54
N ASP A 108 -23.08 -11.24 16.83
CA ASP A 108 -23.78 -11.40 18.12
C ASP A 108 -24.59 -10.16 18.55
N ASN A 109 -25.30 -9.53 17.61
CA ASN A 109 -26.04 -8.27 17.77
C ASN A 109 -25.19 -7.02 18.06
N ILE A 110 -23.87 -7.12 18.08
CA ILE A 110 -22.96 -5.97 18.19
C ILE A 110 -22.81 -5.35 16.79
N PRO A 111 -23.17 -4.07 16.59
CA PRO A 111 -22.95 -3.38 15.33
C PRO A 111 -21.45 -3.26 15.07
N LEU A 112 -21.04 -3.66 13.88
CA LEU A 112 -19.66 -3.55 13.41
C LEU A 112 -19.70 -2.80 12.09
N CYS A 113 -18.79 -1.86 11.92
CA CYS A 113 -18.58 -1.29 10.60
C CYS A 113 -17.11 -1.21 10.26
N GLN A 114 -16.86 -1.21 8.97
CA GLN A 114 -15.57 -0.93 8.40
C GLN A 114 -15.66 0.38 7.64
N ILE A 115 -14.83 1.35 8.03
CA ILE A 115 -14.69 2.62 7.31
C ILE A 115 -13.42 2.54 6.49
N GLY A 116 -13.57 2.61 5.17
CA GLY A 116 -12.50 2.58 4.19
C GLY A 116 -12.04 3.97 3.79
N PHE A 117 -10.73 4.12 3.69
CA PHE A 117 -10.05 5.29 3.17
C PHE A 117 -9.20 4.87 1.98
N VAL A 118 -9.07 5.76 0.99
CA VAL A 118 -8.15 5.57 -0.11
C VAL A 118 -7.16 6.72 -0.14
N VAL A 119 -5.91 6.38 -0.42
CA VAL A 119 -4.86 7.34 -0.74
C VAL A 119 -4.44 7.13 -2.18
N ASN A 120 -4.47 8.20 -2.96
CA ASN A 120 -3.95 8.23 -4.31
C ASN A 120 -2.60 8.96 -4.36
N THR A 121 -1.75 8.60 -5.30
CA THR A 121 -0.51 9.31 -5.62
C THR A 121 -0.43 9.66 -7.09
N ASN A 122 0.19 10.78 -7.43
CA ASN A 122 0.36 11.22 -8.83
C ASN A 122 1.63 10.68 -9.50
N LYS A 123 2.53 10.00 -8.77
CA LYS A 123 3.85 9.59 -9.27
C LYS A 123 4.21 8.17 -8.85
N LEU A 124 5.08 7.53 -9.63
CA LEU A 124 5.73 6.26 -9.27
C LEU A 124 6.91 6.52 -8.32
N ILE A 125 6.59 7.03 -7.14
CA ILE A 125 7.52 7.19 -6.03
C ILE A 125 7.06 6.24 -4.92
N HIS A 126 7.98 5.41 -4.45
CA HIS A 126 7.69 4.45 -3.41
C HIS A 126 7.32 5.15 -2.09
N VAL A 127 6.06 5.01 -1.71
CA VAL A 127 5.53 5.45 -0.42
C VAL A 127 5.23 4.21 0.42
N ALA A 128 5.97 4.02 1.51
CA ALA A 128 5.79 2.92 2.46
C ALA A 128 5.45 3.45 3.85
N ASN A 129 4.98 2.58 4.75
CA ASN A 129 4.68 2.95 6.14
C ASN A 129 3.79 4.18 6.28
N LEU A 130 2.86 4.39 5.34
CA LEU A 130 1.92 5.49 5.43
C LEU A 130 0.95 5.22 6.59
N ARG A 131 0.98 6.12 7.58
CA ARG A 131 0.15 6.10 8.78
C ARG A 131 -0.51 7.46 8.91
N VAL A 132 -1.84 7.45 9.02
CA VAL A 132 -2.63 8.65 9.19
C VAL A 132 -3.46 8.50 10.46
N GLU A 133 -3.19 9.35 11.43
CA GLU A 133 -4.00 9.47 12.64
C GLU A 133 -5.17 10.42 12.36
N LEU A 134 -6.38 9.91 12.50
CA LEU A 134 -7.63 10.59 12.23
C LEU A 134 -8.37 10.86 13.52
N ILE A 135 -8.99 12.04 13.60
CA ILE A 135 -10.04 12.33 14.58
C ILE A 135 -11.37 12.18 13.84
N LEU A 136 -12.11 11.13 14.17
CA LEU A 136 -13.42 10.83 13.62
C LEU A 136 -14.50 11.50 14.46
N LYS A 137 -15.54 12.06 13.82
CA LYS A 137 -16.68 12.70 14.51
C LYS A 137 -18.00 12.43 13.78
N ASN A 138 -19.06 12.13 14.54
CA ASN A 138 -20.44 12.12 14.03
C ASN A 138 -21.16 13.46 14.30
N ASP A 139 -22.41 13.57 13.83
CA ASP A 139 -23.28 14.74 14.00
C ASP A 139 -23.75 14.95 15.45
N ALA A 140 -23.74 13.90 16.27
CA ALA A 140 -24.04 13.95 17.70
C ALA A 140 -22.85 14.41 18.57
N GLY A 141 -21.69 14.67 17.97
CA GLY A 141 -20.49 15.13 18.68
C GLY A 141 -19.66 14.00 19.32
N VAL A 142 -20.02 12.73 19.11
CA VAL A 142 -19.18 11.59 19.49
C VAL A 142 -17.90 11.65 18.66
N SER A 143 -16.76 11.51 19.31
CA SER A 143 -15.46 11.59 18.66
C SER A 143 -14.52 10.48 19.10
N ASP A 144 -13.66 10.05 18.18
CA ASP A 144 -12.71 8.96 18.44
C ASP A 144 -11.46 9.12 17.59
N GLU A 145 -10.30 8.79 18.16
CA GLU A 145 -9.02 8.89 17.49
C GLU A 145 -8.57 7.51 17.00
N ARG A 146 -8.19 7.42 15.72
CA ARG A 146 -7.83 6.14 15.09
C ARG A 146 -6.69 6.32 14.11
N MET A 147 -5.80 5.34 14.06
CA MET A 147 -4.73 5.30 13.07
C MET A 147 -5.12 4.38 11.92
N VAL A 148 -5.08 4.90 10.69
CA VAL A 148 -5.20 4.12 9.46
C VAL A 148 -3.81 3.83 8.93
N ALA A 149 -3.55 2.57 8.63
CA ALA A 149 -2.34 2.12 7.96
C ALA A 149 -2.65 1.75 6.51
N PHE A 150 -1.79 2.17 5.59
CA PHE A 150 -1.93 1.89 4.16
C PHE A 150 -0.79 1.00 3.68
N PRO A 151 -1.09 -0.05 2.88
CA PRO A 151 -0.06 -0.76 2.12
C PRO A 151 0.78 0.19 1.24
N PRO A 152 2.02 -0.18 0.89
CA PRO A 152 2.85 0.61 -0.01
C PRO A 152 2.18 0.88 -1.36
N LEU A 153 2.41 2.07 -1.90
CA LEU A 153 1.95 2.51 -3.22
C LEU A 153 3.06 3.27 -3.96
N GLY A 154 2.78 3.60 -5.22
CA GLY A 154 3.73 4.26 -6.13
C GLY A 154 4.91 3.37 -6.53
N LEU A 155 4.72 2.05 -6.54
CA LEU A 155 5.79 1.08 -6.73
C LEU A 155 6.31 1.00 -8.17
N ASN A 156 5.49 0.50 -9.11
CA ASN A 156 5.81 0.30 -10.53
C ASN A 156 4.50 0.17 -11.34
N THR A 157 4.54 0.04 -12.66
CA THR A 157 3.30 -0.16 -13.46
C THR A 157 3.04 -1.59 -13.94
N LEU A 158 3.88 -2.57 -13.56
CA LEU A 158 3.78 -3.96 -14.04
C LEU A 158 2.41 -4.59 -13.76
N GLY A 159 1.88 -4.37 -12.56
CA GLY A 159 0.55 -4.88 -12.17
C GLY A 159 -0.57 -4.26 -13.03
N ALA A 160 -0.50 -2.97 -13.31
CA ALA A 160 -1.49 -2.27 -14.14
C ALA A 160 -1.44 -2.76 -15.59
N GLU A 161 -0.24 -2.92 -16.16
CA GLU A 161 -0.02 -3.47 -17.51
C GLU A 161 -0.67 -4.85 -17.68
N GLN A 162 -0.70 -5.64 -16.61
CA GLN A 162 -1.22 -7.00 -16.62
C GLN A 162 -2.66 -7.12 -16.10
N GLY A 163 -3.33 -5.99 -15.82
CA GLY A 163 -4.69 -5.92 -15.31
C GLY A 163 -4.87 -6.41 -13.86
N MET A 164 -3.80 -6.37 -13.05
CA MET A 164 -3.71 -6.93 -11.70
C MET A 164 -3.63 -5.90 -10.56
N GLY A 165 -3.96 -4.64 -10.83
CA GLY A 165 -4.07 -3.62 -9.81
C GLY A 165 -3.61 -2.24 -10.28
N ASP A 166 -3.70 -1.26 -9.39
CA ASP A 166 -3.36 0.12 -9.67
C ASP A 166 -2.35 0.60 -8.62
N SER A 167 -1.13 0.86 -9.07
CA SER A 167 -0.02 1.27 -8.20
C SER A 167 -0.14 2.69 -7.70
N PHE A 168 -1.06 3.48 -8.25
CA PHE A 168 -1.27 4.86 -7.84
C PHE A 168 -2.27 4.99 -6.70
N LYS A 169 -2.81 3.88 -6.17
CA LYS A 169 -3.74 3.92 -5.05
C LYS A 169 -3.45 2.86 -3.99
N SER A 170 -3.83 3.17 -2.75
CA SER A 170 -3.79 2.25 -1.62
C SER A 170 -5.00 2.45 -0.73
N MET A 171 -5.53 1.36 -0.19
CA MET A 171 -6.71 1.38 0.68
C MET A 171 -6.32 1.01 2.11
N GLY A 172 -6.88 1.74 3.06
CA GLY A 172 -6.74 1.51 4.49
C GLY A 172 -8.12 1.43 5.14
N TYR A 173 -8.25 0.63 6.19
CA TYR A 173 -9.55 0.35 6.80
C TYR A 173 -9.50 0.47 8.31
N LEU A 174 -10.55 1.04 8.89
CA LEU A 174 -10.80 1.04 10.32
C LEU A 174 -11.96 0.12 10.64
N LEU A 175 -11.75 -0.81 11.56
CA LEU A 175 -12.83 -1.61 12.13
C LEU A 175 -13.35 -0.91 13.39
N MET A 176 -14.63 -0.54 13.37
CA MET A 176 -15.32 0.10 14.48
C MET A 176 -16.28 -0.89 15.11
N LYS A 177 -16.19 -1.02 16.44
CA LYS A 177 -17.11 -1.84 17.26
C LYS A 177 -18.23 -1.02 17.91
N ASN A 178 -18.09 0.31 17.91
CA ASN A 178 -19.14 1.21 18.38
C ASN A 178 -19.97 1.67 17.16
N GLY A 179 -21.28 1.45 17.21
CA GLY A 179 -22.23 1.89 16.19
C GLY A 179 -22.33 3.39 16.01
N ASP A 180 -21.96 4.19 17.03
CA ASP A 180 -22.12 5.66 17.00
C ASP A 180 -21.33 6.32 15.85
N LEU A 181 -20.21 5.71 15.42
CA LEU A 181 -19.36 6.20 14.35
C LEU A 181 -19.49 5.37 13.06
N CYS A 182 -20.55 4.56 12.95
CA CYS A 182 -20.78 3.70 11.81
C CYS A 182 -21.65 4.30 10.71
N ASP A 183 -22.31 5.43 10.96
CA ASP A 183 -23.00 6.15 9.90
C ASP A 183 -21.96 6.81 8.99
N TYR A 184 -21.63 6.13 7.90
CA TYR A 184 -20.65 6.58 6.91
C TYR A 184 -20.95 7.98 6.37
N HIS A 185 -22.21 8.34 6.16
CA HIS A 185 -22.59 9.63 5.56
C HIS A 185 -22.47 10.78 6.57
N LYS A 186 -22.72 10.50 7.85
CA LYS A 186 -22.59 11.49 8.92
C LYS A 186 -21.19 11.59 9.52
N LEU A 187 -20.33 10.61 9.23
CA LEU A 187 -18.98 10.56 9.74
C LEU A 187 -18.08 11.55 9.00
N THR A 188 -17.54 12.50 9.75
CA THR A 188 -16.50 13.43 9.32
C THR A 188 -15.15 13.03 9.92
N PHE A 189 -14.06 13.49 9.32
CA PHE A 189 -12.73 13.27 9.86
C PHE A 189 -11.83 14.49 9.69
N THR A 190 -10.90 14.65 10.63
CA THR A 190 -9.73 15.53 10.46
C THR A 190 -8.45 14.70 10.63
N VAL A 191 -7.37 15.17 10.02
CA VAL A 191 -6.04 14.52 10.15
C VAL A 191 -5.30 15.18 11.30
N LYS A 192 -4.94 14.39 12.31
CA LYS A 192 -4.13 14.83 13.46
C LYS A 192 -2.64 14.67 13.21
N SER A 193 -2.25 13.58 12.57
CA SER A 193 -0.88 13.35 12.12
C SER A 193 -0.87 12.48 10.86
N ALA A 194 0.13 12.67 10.00
CA ALA A 194 0.33 11.85 8.82
C ALA A 194 1.82 11.66 8.56
N THR A 195 2.29 10.41 8.57
CA THR A 195 3.70 10.10 8.33
C THR A 195 3.85 8.99 7.31
N ALA A 196 4.91 9.04 6.53
CA ALA A 196 5.27 7.99 5.57
C ALA A 196 6.79 7.84 5.46
N THR A 197 7.24 6.76 4.85
CA THR A 197 8.60 6.59 4.36
C THR A 197 8.58 6.81 2.84
N ILE A 198 9.28 7.83 2.35
CA ILE A 198 9.34 8.19 0.93
C ILE A 198 10.81 8.28 0.55
N ASN A 199 11.24 7.54 -0.48
CA ASN A 199 12.65 7.45 -0.91
C ASN A 199 13.60 7.13 0.26
N GLY A 200 13.20 6.19 1.13
CA GLY A 200 13.98 5.76 2.30
C GLY A 200 14.02 6.74 3.47
N LYS A 201 13.35 7.90 3.38
CA LYS A 201 13.32 8.91 4.45
C LYS A 201 11.94 8.99 5.08
N LYS A 202 11.90 9.15 6.41
CA LYS A 202 10.66 9.44 7.13
C LYS A 202 10.23 10.88 6.83
N VAL A 203 8.98 11.05 6.40
CA VAL A 203 8.37 12.32 6.04
C VAL A 203 7.15 12.56 6.91
N ASP A 204 7.06 13.76 7.47
CA ASP A 204 5.85 14.27 8.14
C ASP A 204 5.03 15.04 7.10
N LEU A 205 3.93 14.44 6.66
CA LEU A 205 3.14 14.92 5.52
C LEU A 205 2.30 16.15 5.85
N LEU A 206 2.09 16.46 7.13
CA LEU A 206 1.40 17.71 7.52
C LEU A 206 2.34 18.92 7.53
N LYS A 207 3.65 18.69 7.46
CA LYS A 207 4.68 19.73 7.30
C LYS A 207 5.06 19.97 5.85
N THR A 208 4.34 19.33 4.92
CA THR A 208 4.52 19.51 3.47
C THR A 208 3.20 19.95 2.85
N ASP A 209 3.27 20.56 1.67
CA ASP A 209 2.09 20.92 0.88
C ASP A 209 1.60 19.74 0.01
N ASN A 210 2.09 18.52 0.26
CA ASN A 210 1.91 17.36 -0.61
C ASN A 210 0.75 16.44 -0.20
N LEU A 211 0.09 16.68 0.93
CA LEU A 211 -1.08 15.90 1.35
C LEU A 211 -2.36 16.73 1.22
N HIS A 212 -3.23 16.33 0.31
CA HIS A 212 -4.53 16.94 0.08
C HIS A 212 -5.63 16.05 0.66
N ILE A 213 -6.54 16.64 1.42
CA ILE A 213 -7.65 15.93 2.05
C ILE A 213 -8.92 16.26 1.27
N ILE A 214 -9.55 15.24 0.70
CA ILE A 214 -10.86 15.39 0.06
C ILE A 214 -11.95 14.94 1.03
N GLN A 215 -12.80 15.89 1.37
CA GLN A 215 -13.99 15.68 2.21
C GLN A 215 -15.18 15.46 1.27
N ASN A 216 -15.43 14.21 0.87
CA ASN A 216 -16.65 13.88 0.15
C ASN A 216 -17.83 13.92 1.14
N ARG A 217 -18.81 14.81 0.87
CA ARG A 217 -20.08 14.90 1.60
C ARG A 217 -20.96 13.70 1.30
#